data_AF-A0A5E6TIX5-F1
#
_entry.id   AF-A0A5E6TIX5-F1
#
_cell.length_a   1.000
_cell.length_b   1.000
_cell.length_c   1.000
_cell.angle_alpha   90.00
_cell.angle_beta   90.00
_cell.angle_gamma   90.00
#
_symmetry.space_group_name_H-M   'P 1'
#
loop_
_entity.id
_entity.type
_entity.pdbx_description
1 polymer ?
#
loop_
_entity_poly.entity_id
_entity_poly.type
_entity_poly.pdbx_seq_one_letter_code
_entity_poly.pdbx_strand_id
1 'polypeptide(L)'
;MTQDEWLAACVRLTEVMGTPSLIDGSLVGDFQLTAELRAILKNLEASDHFLDRTKVFGQSDGDRVSISLDVPRTSNAFYAEDWTDLLTTGSFSWNPPVEYFILKDRSQAHRENYAKIVRVARALELAADHVDPDASSRKLIYLGKKKLEMFIMYSDLDISLIDEDIKGIELFLQDGDKHKNQRHSIIKASLQESIGGGVVDEMFAVLLKKFTAFVRSVEHGYALYVSEFSYEKILEDATKAKLDFHIRINKLISEMQNQLLAIPAAFIFVGTQFKGGVGFDVSKISLILGVLIFGVLMDILVRNQKDSMRAIQHEIDAEVLKHIKISAKIKPQIEAIFFPLVERSQKFKQKMFIIELSVSTIIAFTMILTLGGF
;
A
#
# COMPACT_ATOMS: atom_id res chain seq x y z
N MET A 1 -17.29 9.37 49.00
CA MET A 1 -18.06 8.79 47.89
C MET A 1 -17.24 8.94 46.63
N THR A 2 -17.00 7.85 45.90
CA THR A 2 -16.33 7.90 44.59
C THR A 2 -17.30 8.44 43.53
N GLN A 3 -16.79 8.86 42.37
CA GLN A 3 -17.66 9.30 41.27
C GLN A 3 -18.54 8.18 40.72
N ASP A 4 -18.07 6.93 40.80
CA ASP A 4 -18.82 5.75 40.35
C ASP A 4 -19.97 5.43 41.32
N GLU A 5 -19.73 5.55 42.63
CA GLU A 5 -20.79 5.43 43.66
C GLU A 5 -21.86 6.51 43.49
N TRP A 6 -21.45 7.73 43.10
CA TRP A 6 -22.36 8.84 42.81
C TRP A 6 -23.21 8.56 41.56
N LEU A 7 -22.59 8.12 40.46
CA LEU A 7 -23.30 7.75 39.24
C LEU A 7 -24.29 6.61 39.51
N ALA A 8 -23.86 5.57 40.23
CA ALA A 8 -24.72 4.45 40.60
C ALA A 8 -25.94 4.89 41.42
N ALA A 9 -25.76 5.84 42.35
CA ALA A 9 -26.86 6.41 43.11
C ALA A 9 -27.83 7.21 42.22
N CYS A 10 -27.33 8.04 41.30
CA CYS A 10 -28.17 8.76 40.32
C CYS A 10 -28.96 7.78 39.43
N VAL A 11 -28.32 6.72 38.92
CA VAL A 11 -28.96 5.70 38.10
C VAL A 11 -30.05 4.98 38.90
N ARG A 12 -29.75 4.56 40.13
CA ARG A 12 -30.73 3.88 40.99
C ARG A 12 -31.93 4.75 41.32
N LEU A 13 -31.72 6.04 41.61
CA LEU A 13 -32.81 6.99 41.84
C LEU A 13 -33.67 7.16 40.57
N THR A 14 -33.04 7.22 39.41
CA THR A 14 -33.73 7.32 38.11
C THR A 14 -34.60 6.10 37.79
N GLU A 15 -34.24 4.90 38.25
CA GLU A 15 -35.05 3.69 38.08
C GLU A 15 -36.36 3.73 38.88
N VAL A 16 -36.35 4.43 40.01
CA VAL A 16 -37.51 4.52 40.93
C VAL A 16 -38.35 5.77 40.66
N MET A 17 -37.75 6.82 40.09
CA MET A 17 -38.46 8.02 39.67
C MET A 17 -39.47 7.72 38.56
N GLY A 18 -40.70 8.22 38.72
CA GLY A 18 -41.75 8.00 37.72
C GLY A 18 -41.49 8.74 36.40
N THR A 19 -41.15 10.02 36.48
CA THR A 19 -40.83 10.88 35.33
C THR A 19 -39.61 11.76 35.63
N PRO A 20 -38.40 11.17 35.66
CA PRO A 20 -37.17 11.92 35.91
C PRO A 20 -36.88 12.91 34.78
N SER A 21 -36.40 14.11 35.14
CA SER A 21 -35.90 15.12 34.20
C SER A 21 -34.55 15.65 34.66
N LEU A 22 -33.76 16.16 33.70
CA LEU A 22 -32.50 16.83 33.99
C LEU A 22 -32.71 18.34 33.80
N ILE A 23 -32.46 19.13 34.84
CA ILE A 23 -32.62 20.60 34.83
C ILE A 23 -31.35 21.21 35.40
N ASP A 24 -30.68 22.07 34.62
CA ASP A 24 -29.46 22.79 35.02
C ASP A 24 -28.34 21.91 35.61
N GLY A 25 -28.23 20.65 35.16
CA GLY A 25 -27.23 19.70 35.66
C GLY A 25 -27.62 18.94 36.93
N SER A 26 -28.88 19.05 37.36
CA SER A 26 -29.44 18.27 38.47
C SER A 26 -30.58 17.37 37.98
N LEU A 27 -30.60 16.13 38.48
CA LEU A 27 -31.68 15.17 38.30
C LEU A 27 -32.83 15.54 39.24
N VAL A 28 -33.99 15.77 38.66
CA VAL A 28 -35.22 16.12 39.37
C VAL A 28 -36.28 15.05 39.13
N GLY A 29 -36.96 14.62 40.19
CA GLY A 29 -38.06 13.67 40.05
C GLY A 29 -38.68 13.24 41.37
N ASP A 30 -39.86 12.62 41.24
CA ASP A 30 -40.67 12.16 42.37
C ASP A 30 -40.65 10.64 42.46
N PHE A 31 -40.53 10.12 43.68
CA PHE A 31 -40.57 8.68 43.97
C PHE A 31 -41.11 8.40 45.38
N GLN A 32 -41.42 7.14 45.67
CA GLN A 32 -41.79 6.70 47.02
C GLN A 32 -40.54 6.38 47.84
N LEU A 33 -40.38 7.00 49.00
CA LEU A 33 -39.24 6.80 49.87
C LEU A 33 -39.28 5.41 50.50
N THR A 34 -38.22 4.63 50.32
CA THR A 34 -38.02 3.32 50.97
C THR A 34 -36.78 3.37 51.88
N ALA A 35 -36.69 2.42 52.81
CA ALA A 35 -35.53 2.33 53.72
C ALA A 35 -34.19 2.17 52.95
N GLU A 36 -34.19 1.45 51.82
CA GLU A 36 -33.03 1.30 50.93
C GLU A 36 -32.64 2.64 50.30
N LEU A 37 -33.60 3.36 49.71
CA LEU A 37 -33.34 4.66 49.08
C LEU A 37 -32.93 5.72 50.10
N ARG A 38 -33.50 5.68 51.31
CA ARG A 38 -33.07 6.55 52.42
C ARG A 38 -31.61 6.30 52.78
N ALA A 39 -31.14 5.05 52.78
CA ALA A 39 -29.73 4.74 53.03
C ALA A 39 -28.81 5.30 51.93
N ILE A 40 -29.21 5.18 50.65
CA ILE A 40 -28.47 5.76 49.52
C ILE A 40 -28.40 7.28 49.62
N LEU A 41 -29.53 7.95 49.90
CA LEU A 41 -29.60 9.41 50.06
C LEU A 41 -28.82 9.90 51.28
N LYS A 42 -28.77 9.12 52.36
CA LYS A 42 -27.96 9.43 53.55
C LYS A 42 -26.45 9.36 53.25
N ASN A 43 -26.03 8.43 52.38
CA ASN A 43 -24.64 8.39 51.92
C ASN A 43 -24.29 9.61 51.04
N LEU A 44 -25.27 10.17 50.33
CA LEU A 44 -25.17 11.40 49.54
C LEU A 44 -25.26 12.68 50.40
N GLU A 45 -25.86 12.62 51.60
CA GLU A 45 -26.07 13.76 52.50
C GLU A 45 -24.75 14.44 52.93
N ALA A 46 -23.69 13.65 53.06
CA ALA A 46 -22.35 14.14 53.36
C ALA A 46 -21.66 14.81 52.16
N SER A 47 -22.27 14.79 50.97
CA SER A 47 -21.76 15.40 49.75
C SER A 47 -22.53 16.68 49.40
N ASP A 48 -21.84 17.65 48.78
CA ASP A 48 -22.44 18.93 48.38
C ASP A 48 -23.45 18.80 47.22
N HIS A 49 -23.59 17.61 46.64
CA HIS A 49 -24.43 17.31 45.48
C HIS A 49 -25.93 17.22 45.79
N PHE A 50 -26.32 17.10 47.07
CA PHE A 50 -27.72 16.99 47.46
C PHE A 50 -28.28 18.35 47.89
N LEU A 51 -29.11 18.95 47.03
CA LEU A 51 -29.56 20.35 47.16
C LEU A 51 -30.76 20.51 48.11
N ASP A 52 -31.64 19.51 48.22
CA ASP A 52 -32.92 19.59 48.95
C ASP A 52 -32.96 18.72 50.23
N ARG A 53 -31.89 18.78 51.03
CA ARG A 53 -31.66 17.88 52.19
C ARG A 53 -32.79 17.85 53.21
N THR A 54 -33.41 19.00 53.47
CA THR A 54 -34.42 19.17 54.52
C THR A 54 -35.79 18.60 54.16
N LYS A 55 -36.09 18.37 52.88
CA LYS A 55 -37.40 17.88 52.40
C LYS A 55 -37.57 16.36 52.52
N VAL A 56 -36.48 15.61 52.65
CA VAL A 56 -36.48 14.14 52.59
C VAL A 56 -36.30 13.48 53.96
N PHE A 57 -35.37 13.95 54.80
CA PHE A 57 -35.06 13.29 56.08
C PHE A 57 -36.13 13.51 57.17
N GLY A 58 -37.12 14.37 56.92
CA GLY A 58 -38.30 14.54 57.77
C GLY A 58 -39.53 13.70 57.39
N GLN A 59 -39.47 12.91 56.31
CA GLN A 59 -40.60 12.11 55.82
C GLN A 59 -40.49 10.62 56.18
N SER A 60 -41.63 9.96 56.33
CA SER A 60 -41.73 8.55 56.69
C SER A 60 -41.51 7.64 55.48
N ASP A 61 -41.14 6.39 55.71
CA ASP A 61 -41.10 5.40 54.62
C ASP A 61 -42.51 5.22 54.04
N GLY A 62 -42.63 5.21 52.72
CA GLY A 62 -43.89 5.16 51.97
C GLY A 62 -44.40 6.52 51.48
N ASP A 63 -43.86 7.63 52.00
CA ASP A 63 -44.23 8.97 51.53
C ASP A 63 -43.65 9.27 50.14
N ARG A 64 -44.36 10.09 49.36
CA ARG A 64 -43.85 10.58 48.06
C ARG A 64 -43.01 11.82 48.28
N VAL A 65 -41.76 11.75 47.86
CA VAL A 65 -40.78 12.83 47.96
C VAL A 65 -40.35 13.29 46.57
N SER A 66 -40.12 14.59 46.45
CA SER A 66 -39.50 15.21 45.28
C SER A 66 -38.06 15.59 45.66
N ILE A 67 -37.10 15.24 44.81
CA ILE A 67 -35.69 15.57 45.05
C ILE A 67 -35.07 16.29 43.85
N SER A 68 -34.06 17.10 44.14
CA SER A 68 -33.09 17.62 43.18
C SER A 68 -31.68 17.19 43.62
N LEU A 69 -30.99 16.46 42.76
CA LEU A 69 -29.66 15.91 43.02
C LEU A 69 -28.73 16.25 41.85
N ASP A 70 -27.60 16.88 42.12
CA ASP A 70 -26.59 17.11 41.08
C ASP A 70 -26.10 15.78 40.49
N VAL A 71 -25.89 15.75 39.19
CA VAL A 71 -25.39 14.55 38.50
C VAL A 71 -23.93 14.69 38.08
N PRO A 72 -23.17 13.59 37.99
CA PRO A 72 -21.79 13.66 37.54
C PRO A 72 -21.74 14.08 36.06
N ARG A 73 -21.00 15.15 35.77
CA ARG A 73 -20.77 15.66 34.40
C ARG A 73 -19.28 15.84 34.13
N THR A 74 -18.52 14.76 34.30
CA THR A 74 -17.04 14.75 34.20
C THR A 74 -16.55 13.66 33.23
N SER A 75 -15.24 13.60 32.98
CA SER A 75 -14.63 12.58 32.11
C SER A 75 -14.59 11.18 32.72
N ASN A 76 -14.68 11.03 34.04
CA ASN A 76 -14.72 9.72 34.69
C ASN A 76 -16.16 9.17 34.72
N ALA A 77 -17.12 10.01 35.09
CA ALA A 77 -18.54 9.65 35.09
C ALA A 77 -19.38 10.77 34.48
N PHE A 78 -20.27 10.41 33.55
CA PHE A 78 -21.14 11.36 32.86
C PHE A 78 -22.60 10.93 32.82
N TYR A 79 -23.48 11.79 33.30
CA TYR A 79 -24.92 11.60 33.27
C TYR A 79 -25.53 12.56 32.23
N ALA A 80 -25.96 11.99 31.10
CA ALA A 80 -26.52 12.73 29.98
C ALA A 80 -28.04 12.67 29.94
N GLU A 81 -28.66 13.76 29.50
CA GLU A 81 -30.10 13.76 29.23
C GLU A 81 -30.43 12.87 28.01
N ASP A 82 -29.68 13.04 26.93
CA ASP A 82 -29.78 12.27 25.70
C ASP A 82 -28.39 12.14 25.02
N TRP A 83 -28.35 11.52 23.84
CA TRP A 83 -27.12 11.37 23.07
C TRP A 83 -26.55 12.70 22.57
N THR A 84 -27.38 13.70 22.29
CA THR A 84 -26.92 15.03 21.87
C THR A 84 -26.16 15.72 23.00
N ASP A 85 -26.69 15.63 24.23
CA ASP A 85 -26.04 16.14 25.43
C ASP A 85 -24.65 15.50 25.65
N LEU A 86 -24.55 14.18 25.48
CA LEU A 86 -23.26 13.49 25.52
C LEU A 86 -22.31 13.98 24.41
N LEU A 87 -22.75 13.95 23.15
CA LEU A 87 -21.88 14.18 21.99
C LEU A 87 -21.41 15.63 21.84
N THR A 88 -22.15 16.59 22.38
CA THR A 88 -21.78 18.02 22.38
C THR A 88 -20.93 18.41 23.59
N THR A 89 -20.78 17.52 24.57
CA THR A 89 -20.00 17.80 25.78
C THR A 89 -18.52 17.42 25.59
N GLY A 90 -17.65 18.42 25.64
CA GLY A 90 -16.20 18.24 25.73
C GLY A 90 -15.62 17.42 24.58
N SER A 91 -15.03 16.27 24.90
CA SER A 91 -14.37 15.38 23.92
C SER A 91 -15.13 14.10 23.62
N PHE A 92 -16.37 13.97 24.09
CA PHE A 92 -17.06 12.68 24.13
C PHE A 92 -17.51 12.17 22.75
N SER A 93 -17.45 12.96 21.68
CA SER A 93 -17.65 12.43 20.33
C SER A 93 -16.45 11.64 19.77
N TRP A 94 -15.26 11.72 20.36
CA TRP A 94 -14.09 10.91 19.94
C TRP A 94 -13.35 10.24 21.11
N ASN A 95 -13.59 10.69 22.33
CA ASN A 95 -13.00 10.17 23.54
C ASN A 95 -14.07 10.02 24.63
N PRO A 96 -14.72 8.84 24.75
CA PRO A 96 -15.80 8.62 25.71
C PRO A 96 -15.33 8.83 27.16
N PRO A 97 -16.24 9.21 28.07
CA PRO A 97 -15.97 9.12 29.50
C PRO A 97 -15.79 7.66 29.94
N VAL A 98 -15.18 7.43 31.11
CA VAL A 98 -14.95 6.07 31.63
C VAL A 98 -16.28 5.35 31.85
N GLU A 99 -17.23 6.03 32.49
CA GLU A 99 -18.61 5.58 32.67
C GLU A 99 -19.61 6.65 32.23
N TYR A 100 -20.74 6.21 31.67
CA TYR A 100 -21.83 7.13 31.33
C TYR A 100 -23.22 6.50 31.41
N PHE A 101 -24.21 7.36 31.60
CA PHE A 101 -25.62 7.01 31.58
C PHE A 101 -26.42 7.99 30.72
N ILE A 102 -27.36 7.47 29.92
CA ILE A 102 -28.28 8.25 29.08
C ILE A 102 -29.69 8.11 29.64
N LEU A 103 -30.33 9.23 29.96
CA LEU A 103 -31.65 9.24 30.58
C LEU A 103 -32.76 8.84 29.61
N LYS A 104 -32.91 9.56 28.49
CA LYS A 104 -34.06 9.44 27.56
C LYS A 104 -33.95 8.28 26.57
N ASP A 105 -32.75 7.88 26.21
CA ASP A 105 -32.50 6.85 25.20
C ASP A 105 -31.51 5.79 25.69
N ARG A 106 -32.08 4.71 26.23
CA ARG A 106 -31.33 3.57 26.78
C ARG A 106 -31.09 2.46 25.75
N SER A 107 -31.20 2.75 24.45
CA SER A 107 -31.00 1.77 23.38
C SER A 107 -29.60 1.14 23.44
N GLN A 108 -29.56 -0.19 23.56
CA GLN A 108 -28.29 -0.94 23.51
C GLN A 108 -27.62 -0.80 22.14
N ALA A 109 -28.40 -0.76 21.05
CA ALA A 109 -27.88 -0.58 19.71
C ALA A 109 -27.16 0.77 19.55
N HIS A 110 -27.71 1.86 20.11
CA HIS A 110 -27.05 3.17 20.10
C HIS A 110 -25.75 3.17 20.90
N ARG A 111 -25.69 2.47 22.04
CA ARG A 111 -24.43 2.30 22.81
C ARG A 111 -23.36 1.57 22.00
N GLU A 112 -23.74 0.49 21.33
CA GLU A 112 -22.83 -0.27 20.48
C GLU A 112 -22.34 0.54 19.27
N ASN A 113 -23.24 1.25 18.61
CA ASN A 113 -22.90 2.10 17.47
C ASN A 113 -22.03 3.29 17.88
N TYR A 114 -22.31 3.92 19.01
CA TYR A 114 -21.45 4.95 19.57
C TYR A 114 -20.02 4.44 19.80
N ALA A 115 -19.86 3.27 20.42
CA ALA A 115 -18.54 2.66 20.63
C ALA A 115 -17.80 2.37 19.30
N LYS A 116 -18.52 1.91 18.28
CA LYS A 116 -17.98 1.70 16.93
C LYS A 116 -17.54 3.01 16.27
N ILE A 117 -18.36 4.07 16.35
CA ILE A 117 -18.04 5.39 15.77
C ILE A 117 -16.80 5.98 16.44
N VAL A 118 -16.67 5.87 17.77
CA VAL A 118 -15.48 6.28 18.51
C VAL A 118 -14.23 5.54 18.02
N ARG A 119 -14.33 4.23 17.76
CA ARG A 119 -13.20 3.46 17.19
C ARG A 119 -12.82 3.96 15.81
N VAL A 120 -13.79 4.24 14.95
CA VAL A 120 -13.55 4.84 13.62
C VAL A 120 -12.86 6.21 13.77
N ALA A 121 -13.37 7.07 14.65
CA ALA A 121 -12.78 8.38 14.94
C ALA A 121 -11.30 8.27 15.35
N ARG A 122 -10.98 7.37 16.29
CA ARG A 122 -9.61 7.11 16.74
C ARG A 122 -8.72 6.53 15.65
N ALA A 123 -9.23 5.60 14.84
CA ALA A 123 -8.48 5.03 13.72
C ALA A 123 -8.14 6.10 12.67
N LEU A 124 -9.10 6.97 12.34
CA LEU A 124 -8.87 8.08 11.42
C LEU A 124 -7.90 9.12 11.98
N GLU A 125 -7.94 9.37 13.29
CA GLU A 125 -6.97 10.23 13.97
C GLU A 125 -5.53 9.72 13.81
N LEU A 126 -5.30 8.40 13.92
CA LEU A 126 -3.99 7.79 13.66
C LEU A 126 -3.48 8.03 12.23
N ALA A 127 -4.40 8.14 11.27
CA ALA A 127 -4.07 8.39 9.86
C ALA A 127 -3.87 9.88 9.53
N ALA A 128 -4.24 10.80 10.43
CA ALA A 128 -4.16 12.23 10.22
C ALA A 128 -2.71 12.74 10.25
N ASP A 129 -2.39 13.74 9.42
CA ASP A 129 -1.06 14.38 9.44
C ASP A 129 -0.94 15.40 10.58
N HIS A 130 -2.08 15.99 10.96
CA HIS A 130 -2.17 16.89 12.10
C HIS A 130 -3.55 16.83 12.73
N VAL A 131 -3.60 17.01 14.05
CA VAL A 131 -4.83 17.09 14.82
C VAL A 131 -4.81 18.42 15.56
N ASP A 132 -5.80 19.26 15.30
CA ASP A 132 -5.85 20.61 15.85
C ASP A 132 -6.07 20.55 17.38
N PRO A 133 -5.17 21.12 18.20
CA PRO A 133 -5.28 21.07 19.66
C PRO A 133 -6.29 22.06 20.25
N ASP A 134 -6.68 23.12 19.51
CA ASP A 134 -7.36 24.29 20.08
C ASP A 134 -8.86 24.38 19.74
N ALA A 135 -9.40 23.40 19.02
CA ALA A 135 -10.81 23.40 18.62
C ALA A 135 -11.70 22.72 19.68
N SER A 136 -12.84 23.35 20.00
CA SER A 136 -13.92 22.76 20.80
C SER A 136 -14.49 21.47 20.19
N SER A 137 -14.20 21.23 18.91
CA SER A 137 -14.45 20.00 18.16
C SER A 137 -13.14 19.43 17.61
N ARG A 138 -12.94 18.10 17.65
CA ARG A 138 -11.71 17.46 17.14
C ARG A 138 -11.62 17.61 15.63
N LYS A 139 -10.63 18.35 15.15
CA LYS A 139 -10.36 18.57 13.73
C LYS A 139 -9.18 17.72 13.26
N LEU A 140 -9.44 16.86 12.28
CA LEU A 140 -8.43 16.03 11.62
C LEU A 140 -8.01 16.70 10.31
N ILE A 141 -6.70 16.86 10.12
CA ILE A 141 -6.13 17.46 8.92
C ILE A 141 -5.31 16.42 8.16
N TYR A 142 -5.64 16.24 6.88
CA TYR A 142 -4.96 15.35 5.96
C TYR A 142 -4.35 16.16 4.81
N LEU A 143 -3.05 15.98 4.62
CA LEU A 143 -2.24 16.56 3.56
C LEU A 143 -2.08 15.55 2.41
N GLY A 144 -2.47 15.97 1.22
CA GLY A 144 -2.38 15.19 0.00
C GLY A 144 -2.44 16.10 -1.23
N LYS A 145 -3.07 15.66 -2.32
CA LYS A 145 -3.27 16.49 -3.53
C LYS A 145 -4.08 17.76 -3.24
N LYS A 146 -5.02 17.66 -2.30
CA LYS A 146 -5.75 18.78 -1.70
C LYS A 146 -5.68 18.64 -0.18
N LYS A 147 -5.73 19.76 0.54
CA LYS A 147 -5.91 19.75 1.99
C LYS A 147 -7.34 19.30 2.30
N LEU A 148 -7.48 18.28 3.14
CA LEU A 148 -8.78 17.86 3.68
C LEU A 148 -8.79 18.19 5.16
N GLU A 149 -9.82 18.91 5.58
CA GLU A 149 -10.10 19.23 6.98
C GLU A 149 -11.44 18.61 7.32
N MET A 150 -11.53 17.89 8.43
CA MET A 150 -12.75 17.20 8.84
C MET A 150 -12.91 17.30 10.35
N PHE A 151 -14.07 17.74 10.81
CA PHE A 151 -14.42 17.69 12.23
C PHE A 151 -15.08 16.36 12.57
N ILE A 152 -14.77 15.81 13.75
CA ILE A 152 -15.45 14.62 14.28
C ILE A 152 -16.78 15.06 14.88
N MET A 153 -17.80 15.19 14.02
CA MET A 153 -19.15 15.60 14.39
C MET A 153 -20.18 14.63 13.79
N TYR A 154 -21.11 14.19 14.63
CA TYR A 154 -22.21 13.31 14.27
C TYR A 154 -23.30 13.39 15.36
N SER A 155 -24.53 13.07 14.98
CA SER A 155 -25.69 12.96 15.87
C SER A 155 -26.51 11.71 15.60
N ASP A 156 -26.44 11.19 14.37
CA ASP A 156 -27.10 9.97 13.91
C ASP A 156 -26.37 8.73 14.45
N LEU A 157 -27.03 7.97 15.32
CA LEU A 157 -26.53 6.70 15.86
C LEU A 157 -27.18 5.47 15.21
N ASP A 158 -28.14 5.68 14.29
CA ASP A 158 -28.80 4.62 13.52
C ASP A 158 -27.96 4.19 12.30
N ILE A 159 -26.64 4.15 12.47
CA ILE A 159 -25.68 3.83 11.42
C ILE A 159 -25.23 2.37 11.56
N SER A 160 -25.38 1.60 10.49
CA SER A 160 -24.91 0.22 10.43
C SER A 160 -23.41 0.16 10.10
N LEU A 161 -22.57 0.11 11.12
CA LEU A 161 -21.13 -0.15 10.97
C LEU A 161 -20.80 -1.64 11.20
N ILE A 162 -20.06 -2.20 10.26
CA ILE A 162 -19.55 -3.59 10.30
C ILE A 162 -18.27 -3.61 11.14
N ASP A 163 -18.19 -4.48 12.14
CA ASP A 163 -17.06 -4.53 13.08
C ASP A 163 -15.77 -4.99 12.40
N GLU A 164 -15.88 -5.91 11.44
CA GLU A 164 -14.76 -6.41 10.62
C GLU A 164 -14.13 -5.30 9.79
N ASP A 165 -14.93 -4.39 9.21
CA ASP A 165 -14.45 -3.25 8.44
C ASP A 165 -13.62 -2.30 9.32
N ILE A 166 -14.07 -2.04 10.55
CA ILE A 166 -13.36 -1.20 11.52
C ILE A 166 -12.03 -1.85 11.92
N LYS A 167 -12.06 -3.14 12.29
CA LYS A 167 -10.86 -3.91 12.62
C LYS A 167 -9.86 -3.93 11.46
N GLY A 168 -10.35 -4.05 10.23
CA GLY A 168 -9.55 -4.01 9.01
C GLY A 168 -8.74 -2.71 8.90
N ILE A 169 -9.38 -1.56 9.12
CA ILE A 169 -8.70 -0.25 9.12
C ILE A 169 -7.74 -0.09 10.30
N GLU A 170 -8.14 -0.49 11.51
CA GLU A 170 -7.27 -0.46 12.69
C GLU A 170 -5.99 -1.26 12.46
N LEU A 171 -6.09 -2.50 11.96
CA LEU A 171 -4.94 -3.36 11.63
C LEU A 171 -4.10 -2.78 10.49
N PHE A 172 -4.73 -2.17 9.48
CA PHE A 172 -4.02 -1.56 8.36
C PHE A 172 -3.11 -0.41 8.82
N LEU A 173 -3.54 0.33 9.83
CA LEU A 173 -2.83 1.47 10.43
C LEU A 173 -1.86 1.10 11.56
N GLN A 174 -1.75 -0.17 11.96
CA GLN A 174 -0.80 -0.56 12.99
C GLN A 174 0.66 -0.38 12.56
N ASP A 175 1.46 0.13 13.50
CA ASP A 175 2.88 0.35 13.34
C ASP A 175 3.68 -0.95 13.45
N GLY A 176 4.24 -1.40 12.33
CA GLY A 176 5.12 -2.58 12.34
C GLY A 176 5.89 -2.87 11.06
N ASP A 177 5.66 -2.15 9.95
CA ASP A 177 6.24 -2.50 8.65
C ASP A 177 6.73 -1.28 7.86
N LYS A 178 7.68 -1.51 6.94
CA LYS A 178 8.31 -0.55 6.04
C LYS A 178 7.31 0.20 5.14
N HIS A 179 6.07 -0.28 5.05
CA HIS A 179 5.01 0.29 4.22
C HIS A 179 4.08 1.28 4.96
N LYS A 180 4.35 1.63 6.23
CA LYS A 180 3.52 2.56 7.03
C LYS A 180 3.13 3.83 6.27
N ASN A 181 4.12 4.57 5.75
CA ASN A 181 3.89 5.84 5.06
C ASN A 181 2.98 5.67 3.82
N GLN A 182 3.09 4.52 3.14
CA GLN A 182 2.26 4.23 1.98
C GLN A 182 0.83 3.89 2.38
N ARG A 183 0.63 3.09 3.44
CA ARG A 183 -0.70 2.77 3.97
C ARG A 183 -1.44 4.03 4.40
N HIS A 184 -0.76 4.94 5.11
CA HIS A 184 -1.32 6.26 5.43
C HIS A 184 -1.70 7.04 4.17
N SER A 185 -0.84 7.04 3.15
CA SER A 185 -1.12 7.72 1.87
C SER A 185 -2.34 7.14 1.14
N ILE A 186 -2.51 5.81 1.17
CA ILE A 186 -3.67 5.12 0.59
C ILE A 186 -4.95 5.53 1.33
N ILE A 187 -4.95 5.49 2.66
CA ILE A 187 -6.11 5.94 3.45
C ILE A 187 -6.47 7.39 3.14
N LYS A 188 -5.48 8.28 3.08
CA LYS A 188 -5.70 9.69 2.72
C LYS A 188 -6.34 9.85 1.34
N ALA A 189 -5.85 9.10 0.34
CA ALA A 189 -6.43 9.13 -0.99
C ALA A 189 -7.88 8.60 -1.00
N SER A 190 -8.15 7.48 -0.34
CA SER A 190 -9.48 6.89 -0.24
C SER A 190 -10.46 7.77 0.54
N LEU A 191 -10.01 8.48 1.58
CA LEU A 191 -10.82 9.46 2.31
C LEU A 191 -11.24 10.62 1.41
N GLN A 192 -10.28 11.19 0.67
CA GLN A 192 -10.54 12.30 -0.25
C GLN A 192 -11.54 11.90 -1.35
N GLU A 193 -11.44 10.69 -1.86
CA GLU A 193 -12.38 10.14 -2.85
C GLU A 193 -13.78 9.91 -2.26
N SER A 194 -13.86 9.34 -1.05
CA SER A 194 -15.13 8.96 -0.41
C SER A 194 -15.97 10.16 0.02
N ILE A 195 -15.31 11.25 0.43
CA ILE A 195 -15.97 12.46 0.95
C ILE A 195 -16.30 13.44 -0.19
N GLY A 196 -15.58 13.40 -1.31
CA GLY A 196 -15.94 14.11 -2.55
C GLY A 196 -15.87 15.65 -2.52
N GLY A 197 -15.55 16.25 -1.37
CA GLY A 197 -15.62 17.69 -1.14
C GLY A 197 -17.05 18.13 -0.78
N GLY A 198 -17.26 18.53 0.47
CA GLY A 198 -18.53 18.94 1.04
C GLY A 198 -18.33 19.92 2.21
N VAL A 199 -19.39 20.17 3.00
CA VAL A 199 -19.30 21.01 4.21
C VAL A 199 -18.45 20.29 5.26
N VAL A 200 -17.42 20.98 5.78
CA VAL A 200 -16.41 20.44 6.72
C VAL A 200 -17.03 19.73 7.92
N ASP A 201 -18.16 20.26 8.42
CA ASP A 201 -18.85 19.77 9.62
C ASP A 201 -19.68 18.50 9.37
N GLU A 202 -20.02 18.19 8.11
CA GLU A 202 -20.81 17.01 7.74
C GLU A 202 -19.96 15.85 7.23
N MET A 203 -18.68 16.09 6.94
CA MET A 203 -17.81 15.12 6.28
C MET A 203 -17.69 13.80 7.05
N PHE A 204 -17.58 13.86 8.38
CA PHE A 204 -17.48 12.67 9.22
C PHE A 204 -18.78 11.86 9.21
N ALA A 205 -19.92 12.51 9.40
CA ALA A 205 -21.23 11.85 9.31
C ALA A 205 -21.47 11.20 7.93
N VAL A 206 -21.06 11.87 6.84
CA VAL A 206 -21.13 11.31 5.48
C VAL A 206 -20.22 10.10 5.32
N LEU A 207 -19.00 10.16 5.87
CA LEU A 207 -18.07 9.04 5.86
C LEU A 207 -18.63 7.83 6.59
N LEU A 208 -19.24 8.02 7.78
CA LEU A 208 -19.86 6.93 8.54
C LEU A 208 -20.94 6.20 7.73
N LYS A 209 -21.78 6.94 6.99
CA LYS A 209 -22.81 6.36 6.11
C LYS A 209 -22.24 5.59 4.92
N LYS A 210 -21.00 5.88 4.53
CA LYS A 210 -20.29 5.23 3.40
C LYS A 210 -19.10 4.40 3.87
N PHE A 211 -19.03 4.04 5.14
CA PHE A 211 -17.81 3.50 5.74
C PHE A 211 -17.33 2.21 5.05
N THR A 212 -18.23 1.27 4.79
CA THR A 212 -17.89 0.05 4.05
C THR A 212 -17.35 0.34 2.64
N ALA A 213 -17.94 1.30 1.91
CA ALA A 213 -17.41 1.69 0.60
C ALA A 213 -16.01 2.32 0.70
N PHE A 214 -15.78 3.11 1.75
CA PHE A 214 -14.45 3.64 2.06
C PHE A 214 -13.43 2.52 2.34
N VAL A 215 -13.77 1.52 3.16
CA VAL A 215 -12.88 0.38 3.43
C VAL A 215 -12.54 -0.37 2.14
N ARG A 216 -13.52 -0.62 1.26
CA ARG A 216 -13.25 -1.24 -0.06
C ARG A 216 -12.33 -0.40 -0.94
N SER A 217 -12.44 0.92 -0.92
CA SER A 217 -11.50 1.81 -1.63
C SER A 217 -10.07 1.67 -1.08
N VAL A 218 -9.90 1.60 0.25
CA VAL A 218 -8.58 1.39 0.88
C VAL A 218 -7.99 0.04 0.47
N GLU A 219 -8.77 -1.04 0.55
CA GLU A 219 -8.35 -2.38 0.14
C GLU A 219 -7.91 -2.42 -1.34
N HIS A 220 -8.69 -1.77 -2.22
CA HIS A 220 -8.38 -1.68 -3.63
C HIS A 220 -7.09 -0.88 -3.89
N GLY A 221 -6.93 0.27 -3.24
CA GLY A 221 -5.73 1.10 -3.35
C GLY A 221 -4.48 0.35 -2.89
N TYR A 222 -4.59 -0.45 -1.82
CA TYR A 222 -3.50 -1.28 -1.36
C TYR A 222 -3.17 -2.44 -2.32
N ALA A 223 -4.19 -3.12 -2.86
CA ALA A 223 -3.98 -4.17 -3.86
C ALA A 223 -3.26 -3.63 -5.11
N LEU A 224 -3.61 -2.42 -5.57
CA LEU A 224 -2.91 -1.75 -6.67
C LEU A 224 -1.44 -1.47 -6.31
N TYR A 225 -1.17 -0.90 -5.14
CA TYR A 225 0.21 -0.64 -4.69
C TYR A 225 1.06 -1.92 -4.64
N VAL A 226 0.53 -3.00 -4.07
CA VAL A 226 1.24 -4.28 -4.02
C VAL A 226 1.49 -4.83 -5.42
N SER A 227 0.54 -4.66 -6.35
CA SER A 227 0.73 -5.07 -7.74
C SER A 227 1.82 -4.25 -8.46
N GLU A 228 1.91 -2.94 -8.20
CA GLU A 228 2.95 -2.08 -8.76
C GLU A 228 4.34 -2.47 -8.26
N PHE A 229 4.49 -2.75 -6.95
CA PHE A 229 5.75 -3.24 -6.40
C PHE A 229 6.17 -4.59 -7.00
N SER A 230 5.19 -5.48 -7.23
CA SER A 230 5.46 -6.72 -7.96
C SER A 230 5.94 -6.47 -9.39
N TYR A 231 5.43 -5.44 -10.07
CA TYR A 231 5.88 -5.07 -11.41
C TYR A 231 7.28 -4.47 -11.40
N GLU A 232 7.60 -3.60 -10.45
CA GLU A 232 8.94 -3.04 -10.28
C GLU A 232 10.00 -4.14 -10.11
N LYS A 233 9.70 -5.15 -9.29
CA LYS A 233 10.57 -6.32 -9.11
C LYS A 233 10.77 -7.10 -10.42
N ILE A 234 9.71 -7.31 -11.20
CA ILE A 234 9.80 -7.98 -12.50
C ILE A 234 10.69 -7.17 -13.47
N LEU A 235 10.58 -5.85 -13.48
CA LEU A 235 11.41 -4.98 -14.30
C LEU A 235 12.88 -5.00 -13.86
N GLU A 236 13.13 -5.06 -12.55
CA GLU A 236 14.48 -5.21 -11.99
C GLU A 236 15.10 -6.54 -12.44
N ASP A 237 14.37 -7.64 -12.34
CA ASP A 237 14.81 -8.97 -12.76
C ASP A 237 15.06 -9.02 -14.28
N ALA A 238 14.18 -8.43 -15.09
CA ALA A 238 14.38 -8.28 -16.52
C ALA A 238 15.62 -7.44 -16.87
N THR A 239 15.89 -6.38 -16.09
CA THR A 239 17.07 -5.53 -16.26
C THR A 239 18.36 -6.27 -15.92
N LYS A 240 18.35 -7.12 -14.88
CA LYS A 240 19.46 -8.02 -14.55
C LYS A 240 19.71 -9.03 -15.67
N ALA A 241 18.65 -9.69 -16.17
CA ALA A 241 18.77 -10.63 -17.28
C ALA A 241 19.34 -9.96 -18.55
N LYS A 242 18.90 -8.72 -18.87
CA LYS A 242 19.47 -7.92 -19.96
C LYS A 242 20.99 -7.72 -19.79
N LEU A 243 21.47 -7.41 -18.59
CA LEU A 243 22.89 -7.22 -18.32
C LEU A 243 23.68 -8.50 -18.60
N ASP A 244 23.17 -9.66 -18.15
CA ASP A 244 23.78 -10.95 -18.39
C ASP A 244 23.86 -11.29 -19.89
N PHE A 245 22.77 -11.10 -20.63
CA PHE A 245 22.77 -11.30 -22.09
C PHE A 245 23.71 -10.32 -22.81
N HIS A 246 23.76 -9.07 -22.35
CA HIS A 246 24.69 -8.08 -22.91
C HIS A 246 26.14 -8.54 -22.74
N ILE A 247 26.51 -9.09 -21.58
CA ILE A 247 27.86 -9.63 -21.34
C ILE A 247 28.14 -10.80 -22.29
N ARG A 248 27.20 -11.74 -22.43
CA ARG A 248 27.35 -12.91 -23.33
C ARG A 248 27.50 -12.51 -24.80
N ILE A 249 26.66 -11.58 -25.29
CA ILE A 249 26.75 -11.06 -26.67
C ILE A 249 28.08 -10.36 -26.90
N ASN A 250 28.53 -9.52 -25.95
CA ASN A 250 29.82 -8.84 -26.06
C ASN A 250 30.98 -9.83 -26.10
N LYS A 251 30.92 -10.92 -25.33
CA LYS A 251 31.92 -11.99 -25.36
C LYS A 251 32.01 -12.61 -26.75
N LEU A 252 30.88 -13.01 -27.35
CA LEU A 252 30.85 -13.56 -28.72
C LEU A 252 31.37 -12.56 -29.76
N ILE A 253 31.01 -11.28 -29.65
CA ILE A 253 31.53 -10.23 -30.54
C ILE A 253 33.05 -10.09 -30.40
N SER A 254 33.58 -10.11 -29.18
CA SER A 254 35.02 -9.99 -28.93
C SER A 254 35.78 -11.21 -29.47
N GLU A 255 35.26 -12.42 -29.28
CA GLU A 255 35.84 -13.64 -29.85
C GLU A 255 35.85 -13.61 -31.39
N MET A 256 34.76 -13.15 -32.01
CA MET A 256 34.70 -12.92 -33.45
C MET A 256 35.74 -11.88 -33.92
N GLN A 257 35.90 -10.77 -33.19
CA GLN A 257 36.89 -9.74 -33.54
C GLN A 257 38.31 -10.31 -33.54
N ASN A 258 38.64 -11.19 -32.59
CA ASN A 258 39.93 -11.86 -32.55
C ASN A 258 40.14 -12.79 -33.77
N GLN A 259 39.10 -13.49 -34.21
CA GLN A 259 39.17 -14.33 -35.42
C GLN A 259 39.32 -13.49 -36.70
N LEU A 260 38.65 -12.34 -36.79
CA LEU A 260 38.79 -11.38 -37.89
C LEU A 260 40.24 -10.90 -38.05
N LEU A 261 41.00 -10.72 -36.96
CA LEU A 261 42.41 -10.34 -37.01
C LEU A 261 43.30 -11.41 -37.65
N ALA A 262 42.90 -12.68 -37.62
CA ALA A 262 43.65 -13.76 -38.26
C ALA A 262 43.55 -13.73 -39.79
N ILE A 263 42.51 -13.12 -40.35
CA ILE A 263 42.25 -13.09 -41.80
C ILE A 263 43.31 -12.25 -42.55
N PRO A 264 43.62 -10.99 -42.17
CA PRO A 264 44.71 -10.24 -42.79
C PRO A 264 46.08 -10.94 -42.65
N ALA A 265 46.34 -11.55 -41.49
CA ALA A 265 47.59 -12.28 -41.25
C ALA A 265 47.71 -13.47 -42.21
N ALA A 266 46.63 -14.24 -42.39
CA ALA A 266 46.59 -15.34 -43.36
C ALA A 266 46.79 -14.84 -44.80
N PHE A 267 46.17 -13.71 -45.17
CA PHE A 267 46.34 -13.13 -46.50
C PHE A 267 47.79 -12.69 -46.77
N ILE A 268 48.43 -12.00 -45.82
CA ILE A 268 49.85 -11.62 -45.90
C ILE A 268 50.74 -12.86 -45.97
N PHE A 269 50.43 -13.90 -45.18
CA PHE A 269 51.17 -15.17 -45.20
C PHE A 269 51.12 -15.83 -46.58
N VAL A 270 49.94 -15.91 -47.20
CA VAL A 270 49.79 -16.45 -48.57
C VAL A 270 50.61 -15.62 -49.57
N GLY A 271 50.51 -14.29 -49.50
CA GLY A 271 51.25 -13.40 -50.40
C GLY A 271 52.77 -13.50 -50.29
N THR A 272 53.30 -13.70 -49.07
CA THR A 272 54.75 -13.79 -48.80
C THR A 272 55.35 -15.17 -49.09
N GLN A 273 54.58 -16.24 -48.91
CA GLN A 273 55.04 -17.62 -49.17
C GLN A 273 54.88 -18.04 -50.63
N PHE A 274 54.15 -17.28 -51.44
CA PHE A 274 53.99 -17.56 -52.85
C PHE A 274 55.32 -17.37 -53.61
N LYS A 275 55.77 -18.43 -54.29
CA LYS A 275 56.94 -18.40 -55.19
C LYS A 275 56.48 -18.55 -56.64
N GLY A 276 56.78 -17.56 -57.47
CA GLY A 276 56.47 -17.56 -58.90
C GLY A 276 57.28 -18.60 -59.68
N GLY A 277 56.76 -19.04 -60.82
CA GLY A 277 57.44 -19.97 -61.73
C GLY A 277 56.55 -21.06 -62.32
N VAL A 278 56.90 -21.50 -63.54
CA VAL A 278 56.11 -22.46 -64.34
C VAL A 278 56.52 -23.89 -63.97
N GLY A 279 55.85 -24.46 -62.97
CA GLY A 279 56.09 -25.84 -62.51
C GLY A 279 55.26 -26.21 -61.27
N PHE A 280 54.90 -27.49 -61.16
CA PHE A 280 54.30 -28.10 -59.96
C PHE A 280 55.39 -28.35 -58.91
N ASP A 281 55.41 -27.54 -57.86
CA ASP A 281 56.33 -27.68 -56.71
C ASP A 281 55.54 -28.10 -55.46
N VAL A 282 56.17 -28.91 -54.61
CA VAL A 282 55.64 -29.38 -53.32
C VAL A 282 55.25 -28.19 -52.43
N SER A 283 55.96 -27.07 -52.55
CA SER A 283 55.65 -25.81 -51.84
C SER A 283 54.25 -25.27 -52.18
N LYS A 284 53.83 -25.32 -53.45
CA LYS A 284 52.50 -24.86 -53.90
C LYS A 284 51.39 -25.77 -53.40
N ILE A 285 51.62 -27.08 -53.40
CA ILE A 285 50.67 -28.08 -52.86
C ILE A 285 50.47 -27.86 -51.36
N SER A 286 51.56 -27.65 -50.62
CA SER A 286 51.50 -27.35 -49.18
C SER A 286 50.76 -26.05 -48.88
N LEU A 287 50.93 -25.02 -49.71
CA LEU A 287 50.23 -23.74 -49.57
C LEU A 287 48.71 -23.90 -49.78
N ILE A 288 48.30 -24.58 -50.85
CA ILE A 288 46.88 -24.86 -51.14
C ILE A 288 46.27 -25.67 -50.01
N LEU A 289 46.94 -26.73 -49.56
CA LEU A 289 46.46 -27.58 -48.48
C LEU A 289 46.31 -26.79 -47.17
N GLY A 290 47.27 -25.93 -46.84
CA GLY A 290 47.21 -25.06 -45.66
C GLY A 290 46.04 -24.09 -45.70
N VAL A 291 45.80 -23.43 -46.85
CA VAL A 291 44.67 -22.51 -47.03
C VAL A 291 43.33 -23.24 -47.00
N LEU A 292 43.25 -24.44 -47.57
CA LEU A 292 42.04 -25.28 -47.48
C LEU A 292 41.73 -25.68 -46.03
N ILE A 293 42.74 -26.14 -45.28
CA ILE A 293 42.57 -26.48 -43.86
C ILE A 293 42.12 -25.25 -43.07
N PHE A 294 42.77 -24.09 -43.27
CA PHE A 294 42.37 -22.84 -42.65
C PHE A 294 40.92 -22.46 -42.97
N GLY A 295 40.52 -22.59 -44.25
CA GLY A 295 39.15 -22.33 -44.69
C GLY A 295 38.12 -23.21 -44.00
N VAL A 296 38.38 -24.52 -43.91
CA VAL A 296 37.51 -25.48 -43.21
C VAL A 296 37.41 -25.16 -41.72
N LEU A 297 38.53 -24.88 -41.06
CA LEU A 297 38.53 -24.52 -39.64
C LEU A 297 37.77 -23.22 -39.38
N MET A 298 37.94 -22.22 -40.24
CA MET A 298 37.19 -20.96 -40.15
C MET A 298 35.70 -21.15 -40.38
N ASP A 299 35.28 -21.97 -41.35
CA ASP A 299 33.86 -22.30 -41.57
C ASP A 299 33.24 -22.95 -40.31
N ILE A 300 33.94 -23.91 -39.70
CA ILE A 300 33.49 -24.55 -38.44
C ILE A 300 33.36 -23.52 -37.32
N LEU A 301 34.34 -22.63 -37.13
CA LEU A 301 34.32 -21.59 -36.10
C LEU A 301 33.18 -20.59 -36.30
N VAL A 302 32.97 -20.13 -37.52
CA VAL A 302 31.89 -19.20 -37.88
C VAL A 302 30.52 -19.83 -37.64
N ARG A 303 30.33 -21.09 -38.03
CA ARG A 303 29.07 -21.82 -37.78
C ARG A 303 28.77 -21.94 -36.29
N ASN A 304 29.78 -22.32 -35.49
CA ASN A 304 29.63 -22.41 -34.04
C ASN A 304 29.23 -21.06 -33.41
N GLN A 305 29.84 -19.96 -33.83
CA GLN A 305 29.49 -18.62 -33.35
C GLN A 305 28.06 -18.21 -33.77
N LYS A 306 27.63 -18.56 -34.98
CA LYS A 306 26.25 -18.34 -35.44
C LYS A 306 25.25 -19.13 -34.59
N ASP A 307 25.54 -20.39 -34.28
CA ASP A 307 24.66 -21.23 -33.46
C ASP A 307 24.61 -20.73 -32.01
N SER A 308 25.74 -20.32 -31.44
CA SER A 308 25.81 -19.67 -30.13
C SER A 308 24.98 -18.39 -30.07
N MET A 309 25.03 -17.55 -31.11
CA MET A 309 24.21 -16.34 -31.18
C MET A 309 22.71 -16.66 -31.33
N ARG A 310 22.36 -17.70 -32.09
CA ARG A 310 20.96 -18.16 -32.20
C ARG A 310 20.43 -18.66 -30.86
N ALA A 311 21.23 -19.41 -30.11
CA ALA A 311 20.86 -19.89 -28.79
C ALA A 311 20.57 -18.71 -27.83
N ILE A 312 21.45 -17.70 -27.77
CA ILE A 312 21.22 -16.49 -26.97
C ILE A 312 19.95 -15.77 -27.41
N GLN A 313 19.69 -15.68 -28.72
CA GLN A 313 18.49 -15.02 -29.22
C GLN A 313 17.21 -15.76 -28.82
N HIS A 314 17.20 -17.09 -28.87
CA HIS A 314 16.10 -17.89 -28.36
C HIS A 314 15.90 -17.74 -26.84
N GLU A 315 16.99 -17.67 -26.07
CA GLU A 315 16.90 -17.39 -24.63
C GLU A 315 16.30 -16.02 -24.34
N ILE A 316 16.67 -14.98 -25.09
CA ILE A 316 16.10 -13.64 -24.98
C ILE A 316 14.60 -13.68 -25.29
N ASP A 317 14.19 -14.30 -26.39
CA ASP A 317 12.78 -14.38 -26.79
C ASP A 317 11.95 -15.15 -25.74
N ALA A 318 12.50 -16.22 -25.17
CA ALA A 318 11.87 -16.98 -24.11
C ALA A 318 11.73 -16.16 -22.81
N GLU A 319 12.76 -15.40 -22.44
CA GLU A 319 12.74 -14.55 -21.23
C GLU A 319 11.75 -13.38 -21.37
N VAL A 320 11.63 -12.81 -22.57
CA VAL A 320 10.60 -11.80 -22.89
C VAL A 320 9.21 -12.40 -22.74
N LEU A 321 8.97 -13.58 -23.33
CA LEU A 321 7.67 -14.24 -23.27
C LEU A 321 7.27 -14.64 -21.84
N LYS A 322 8.24 -15.08 -21.03
CA LYS A 322 8.06 -15.42 -19.61
C LYS A 322 7.56 -14.22 -18.81
N HIS A 323 8.16 -13.04 -18.98
CA HIS A 323 7.75 -11.84 -18.24
C HIS A 323 6.41 -11.26 -18.73
N ILE A 324 6.15 -11.28 -20.04
CA ILE A 324 4.87 -10.81 -20.61
C ILE A 324 3.69 -11.66 -20.14
N LYS A 325 3.88 -12.99 -19.97
CA LYS A 325 2.82 -13.88 -19.46
C LYS A 325 2.36 -13.53 -18.05
N ILE A 326 3.22 -12.93 -17.23
CA ILE A 326 2.89 -12.55 -15.86
C ILE A 326 1.98 -11.32 -15.84
N SER A 327 2.25 -10.33 -16.70
CA SER A 327 1.39 -9.16 -16.84
C SER A 327 1.53 -8.49 -18.20
N ALA A 328 0.40 -8.35 -18.91
CA ALA A 328 0.36 -7.66 -20.20
C ALA A 328 0.65 -6.15 -20.08
N LYS A 329 0.44 -5.53 -18.90
CA LYS A 329 0.66 -4.09 -18.67
C LYS A 329 2.12 -3.67 -18.81
N ILE A 330 3.07 -4.55 -18.48
CA ILE A 330 4.51 -4.25 -18.52
C ILE A 330 5.17 -4.59 -19.86
N LYS A 331 4.42 -5.17 -20.80
CA LYS A 331 4.92 -5.53 -22.14
C LYS A 331 5.78 -4.46 -22.82
N PRO A 332 5.34 -3.18 -22.96
CA PRO A 332 6.14 -2.17 -23.65
C PRO A 332 7.46 -1.86 -22.92
N GLN A 333 7.49 -1.96 -21.59
CA GLN A 333 8.70 -1.71 -20.80
C GLN A 333 9.70 -2.86 -20.95
N ILE A 334 9.21 -4.12 -20.90
CA ILE A 334 10.02 -5.31 -21.16
C ILE A 334 10.59 -5.28 -22.59
N GLU A 335 9.76 -5.00 -23.59
CA GLU A 335 10.22 -4.89 -24.98
C GLU A 335 11.30 -3.81 -25.13
N ALA A 336 11.15 -2.64 -24.50
CA ALA A 336 12.15 -1.59 -24.52
C ALA A 336 13.48 -1.99 -23.84
N ILE A 337 13.43 -2.82 -22.80
CA ILE A 337 14.63 -3.35 -22.12
C ILE A 337 15.45 -4.24 -23.07
N PHE A 338 14.78 -5.13 -23.81
CA PHE A 338 15.45 -6.14 -24.65
C PHE A 338 15.68 -5.73 -26.11
N PHE A 339 14.93 -4.76 -26.66
CA PHE A 339 15.06 -4.29 -28.04
C PHE A 339 16.51 -3.99 -28.47
N PRO A 340 17.35 -3.31 -27.65
CA PRO A 340 18.75 -3.07 -28.02
C PRO A 340 19.60 -4.34 -28.21
N LEU A 341 19.25 -5.45 -27.54
CA LEU A 341 19.96 -6.73 -27.68
C LEU A 341 19.62 -7.42 -29.00
N VAL A 342 18.35 -7.32 -29.43
CA VAL A 342 17.88 -7.85 -30.72
C VAL A 342 18.62 -7.16 -31.88
N GLU A 343 18.72 -5.82 -31.82
CA GLU A 343 19.44 -5.04 -32.84
C GLU A 343 20.93 -5.44 -32.92
N ARG A 344 21.57 -5.66 -31.76
CA ARG A 344 22.97 -6.11 -31.70
C ARG A 344 23.17 -7.51 -32.27
N SER A 345 22.25 -8.44 -32.01
CA SER A 345 22.28 -9.78 -32.62
C SER A 345 22.17 -9.71 -34.14
N GLN A 346 21.32 -8.84 -34.69
CA GLN A 346 21.23 -8.63 -36.14
C GLN A 346 22.54 -8.08 -36.73
N LYS A 347 23.15 -7.07 -36.10
CA LYS A 347 24.46 -6.54 -36.52
C LYS A 347 25.56 -7.62 -36.46
N PHE A 348 25.49 -8.54 -35.51
CA PHE A 348 26.42 -9.68 -35.44
C PHE A 348 26.27 -10.61 -36.65
N LYS A 349 25.04 -10.96 -37.04
CA LYS A 349 24.79 -11.80 -38.23
C LYS A 349 25.33 -11.17 -39.52
N GLN A 350 25.23 -9.85 -39.66
CA GLN A 350 25.82 -9.13 -40.80
C GLN A 350 27.35 -9.23 -40.80
N LYS A 351 28.00 -9.08 -39.64
CA LYS A 351 29.46 -9.22 -39.51
C LYS A 351 29.95 -10.62 -39.85
N MET A 352 29.21 -11.66 -39.44
CA MET A 352 29.51 -13.06 -39.79
C MET A 352 29.52 -13.29 -41.31
N PHE A 353 28.59 -12.68 -42.05
CA PHE A 353 28.54 -12.79 -43.51
C PHE A 353 29.79 -12.20 -44.18
N ILE A 354 30.30 -11.08 -43.66
CA ILE A 354 31.53 -10.44 -44.18
C ILE A 354 32.75 -11.37 -43.99
N ILE A 355 32.80 -12.11 -42.87
CA ILE A 355 33.88 -13.08 -42.60
C ILE A 355 33.86 -14.21 -43.63
N GLU A 356 32.68 -14.81 -43.88
CA GLU A 356 32.52 -15.91 -44.84
C GLU A 356 32.95 -15.49 -46.26
N LEU A 357 32.56 -14.27 -46.67
CA LEU A 357 32.97 -13.70 -47.95
C LEU A 357 34.49 -13.54 -48.02
N SER A 358 35.10 -13.00 -46.97
CA SER A 358 36.55 -12.76 -46.89
C SER A 358 37.35 -14.05 -46.98
N VAL A 359 36.96 -15.09 -46.23
CA VAL A 359 37.60 -16.42 -46.29
C VAL A 359 37.48 -17.02 -47.69
N SER A 360 36.29 -16.92 -48.31
CA SER A 360 36.06 -17.40 -49.67
C SER A 360 36.93 -16.69 -50.70
N THR A 361 37.12 -15.36 -50.56
CA THR A 361 38.02 -14.59 -51.42
C THR A 361 39.48 -15.03 -51.28
N ILE A 362 39.96 -15.31 -50.06
CA ILE A 362 41.34 -15.79 -49.83
C ILE A 362 41.55 -17.15 -50.52
N ILE A 363 40.61 -18.07 -50.40
CA ILE A 363 40.69 -19.39 -51.03
C ILE A 363 40.71 -19.24 -52.57
N ALA A 364 39.78 -18.44 -53.12
CA ALA A 364 39.70 -18.20 -54.56
C ALA A 364 40.98 -17.54 -55.11
N PHE A 365 41.50 -16.52 -54.41
CA PHE A 365 42.75 -15.85 -54.77
C PHE A 365 43.94 -16.81 -54.76
N THR A 366 44.03 -17.66 -53.73
CA THR A 366 45.09 -18.69 -53.63
C THR A 366 45.00 -19.69 -54.79
N MET A 367 43.79 -20.13 -55.15
CA MET A 367 43.57 -21.02 -56.30
C MET A 367 43.98 -20.36 -57.62
N ILE A 368 43.62 -19.10 -57.84
CA ILE A 368 43.98 -18.36 -59.06
C ILE A 368 45.50 -18.18 -59.15
N LEU A 369 46.16 -17.80 -58.06
CA LEU A 369 47.63 -17.65 -58.03
C LEU A 369 48.35 -18.96 -58.34
N THR A 370 47.84 -20.08 -57.84
CA THR A 370 48.52 -21.39 -57.99
C THR A 370 48.24 -22.07 -59.32
N LEU A 371 47.05 -21.90 -59.90
CA LEU A 371 46.66 -22.47 -61.20
C LEU A 371 46.98 -21.55 -62.39
N GLY A 372 46.92 -20.23 -62.19
CA GLY A 372 47.01 -19.22 -63.26
C GLY A 372 48.41 -18.99 -63.81
N GLY A 373 49.45 -19.59 -63.21
CA GLY A 373 50.82 -19.52 -63.73
C GLY A 373 51.32 -18.09 -63.97
N PHE A 374 51.33 -17.27 -62.92
CA PHE A 374 52.07 -16.00 -62.88
C PHE A 374 53.43 -16.16 -62.21
#